data_AF-A0A933N8W8-F1
#
_entry.id   AF-A0A933N8W8-F1
#
_cell.length_a   1.000
_cell.length_b   1.000
_cell.length_c   1.000
_cell.angle_alpha   90.00
_cell.angle_beta   90.00
_cell.angle_gamma   90.00
#
_symmetry.space_group_name_H-M   'P 1'
#
loop_
_entity.id
_entity.type
_entity.pdbx_description
1 polymer ?
#
loop_
_entity_poly.entity_id
_entity_poly.type
_entity_poly.pdbx_seq_one_letter_code
_entity_poly.pdbx_strand_id
1 'polypeptide(L)'
;MVGDLNMNPYDAGVLSSEALHAISSRFRAGRQSRIVQGRKRKFFHNPAWKLLAEQPNGVAGSYFHHGSGPNEAFWHLFDQVLVRPALIDRFDGESLRIVTGFGATSLVANEGLPDRQFSDHLPITFEIRNTV
;
A
#
# COMPACT_ATOMS: atom_id res chain seq x y z
N MET A 1 -0.93 -11.01 -0.70
CA MET A 1 0.44 -10.76 -0.21
C MET A 1 0.36 -9.52 0.65
N VAL A 2 1.00 -9.53 1.80
CA VAL A 2 1.01 -8.38 2.72
C VAL A 2 2.38 -8.30 3.38
N GLY A 3 2.88 -7.08 3.55
CA GLY A 3 4.10 -6.79 4.29
C GLY A 3 4.85 -5.59 3.72
N ASP A 4 5.99 -5.32 4.31
CA ASP A 4 6.98 -4.36 3.84
C ASP A 4 7.68 -4.90 2.58
N LEU A 5 7.47 -4.22 1.45
CA LEU A 5 8.10 -4.55 0.17
C LEU A 5 9.39 -3.76 -0.08
N ASN A 6 9.72 -2.81 0.79
CA ASN A 6 10.81 -1.84 0.63
C ASN A 6 10.81 -1.17 -0.76
N MET A 7 9.61 -0.97 -1.31
CA MET A 7 9.34 -0.44 -2.63
C MET A 7 8.01 0.31 -2.57
N ASN A 8 7.93 1.46 -3.21
CA ASN A 8 6.67 2.17 -3.37
C ASN A 8 5.74 1.45 -4.36
N PRO A 9 4.43 1.72 -4.33
CA PRO A 9 3.47 1.08 -5.22
C PRO A 9 3.75 1.29 -6.72
N TYR A 10 4.45 2.38 -7.06
CA TYR A 10 4.85 2.76 -8.41
C TYR A 10 6.23 2.25 -8.83
N ASP A 11 6.99 1.64 -7.92
CA ASP A 11 8.31 1.12 -8.25
C ASP A 11 8.21 -0.11 -9.15
N ALA A 12 9.24 -0.32 -9.97
CA ALA A 12 9.23 -1.34 -11.02
C ALA A 12 8.96 -2.76 -10.49
N GLY A 13 9.48 -3.12 -9.31
CA GLY A 13 9.23 -4.43 -8.71
C GLY A 13 7.76 -4.68 -8.36
N VAL A 14 6.99 -3.62 -8.10
CA VAL A 14 5.56 -3.69 -7.78
C VAL A 14 4.71 -3.54 -9.05
N LEU A 15 4.99 -2.51 -9.85
CA LEU A 15 4.12 -2.12 -10.97
C LEU A 15 4.36 -2.93 -12.26
N SER A 16 5.60 -3.35 -12.53
CA SER A 16 5.96 -3.95 -13.82
C SER A 16 5.22 -5.26 -14.07
N SER A 17 4.83 -5.49 -15.34
CA SER A 17 4.27 -6.78 -15.78
C SER A 17 5.25 -7.94 -15.74
N GLU A 18 6.54 -7.64 -15.62
CA GLU A 18 7.62 -8.62 -15.49
C GLU A 18 7.97 -8.93 -14.03
N ALA A 19 7.31 -8.27 -13.08
CA ALA A 19 7.46 -8.49 -11.64
C ALA A 19 6.08 -8.80 -11.00
N LEU A 20 5.70 -8.10 -9.93
CA LEU A 20 4.43 -8.34 -9.24
C LEU A 20 3.21 -7.96 -10.10
N HIS A 21 3.33 -6.95 -10.96
CA HIS A 21 2.23 -6.47 -11.80
C HIS A 21 0.99 -6.07 -10.99
N ALA A 22 1.24 -5.33 -9.91
CA ALA A 22 0.27 -4.93 -8.93
C ALA A 22 -0.20 -3.50 -9.20
N ILE A 23 -1.39 -3.38 -9.79
CA ILE A 23 -1.90 -2.10 -10.30
C ILE A 23 -2.98 -1.51 -9.38
N SER A 24 -3.07 -0.18 -9.38
CA SER A 24 -4.07 0.57 -8.59
C SER A 24 -5.51 0.34 -9.06
N SER A 25 -5.74 0.13 -10.35
CA SER A 25 -7.09 0.00 -10.88
C SER A 25 -7.72 -1.35 -10.55
N ARG A 26 -8.67 -1.35 -9.60
CA ARG A 26 -9.52 -2.50 -9.27
C ARG A 26 -10.18 -3.11 -10.52
N PHE A 27 -10.82 -2.26 -11.33
CA PHE A 27 -11.51 -2.68 -12.55
C PHE A 27 -10.59 -3.37 -13.55
N ARG A 28 -9.38 -2.83 -13.78
CA ARG A 28 -8.42 -3.46 -14.69
C ARG A 28 -7.84 -4.75 -14.11
N ALA A 29 -7.50 -4.76 -12.82
CA ALA A 29 -6.98 -5.95 -12.16
C ALA A 29 -8.00 -7.11 -12.15
N GLY A 30 -9.30 -6.79 -12.07
CA GLY A 30 -10.40 -7.75 -12.20
C GLY A 30 -10.41 -8.53 -13.52
N ARG A 31 -9.74 -8.04 -14.58
CA ARG A 31 -9.55 -8.79 -15.85
C ARG A 31 -8.55 -9.94 -15.75
N GLN A 32 -8.03 -10.20 -14.55
CA GLN A 32 -7.11 -11.28 -14.17
C GLN A 32 -5.70 -11.23 -14.75
N SER A 33 -5.55 -10.86 -16.02
CA SER A 33 -4.27 -10.82 -16.72
C SER A 33 -4.35 -9.96 -17.99
N ARG A 34 -3.20 -9.68 -18.59
CA ARG A 34 -3.09 -9.17 -19.97
C ARG A 34 -1.94 -9.84 -20.70
N ILE A 35 -1.90 -9.70 -22.03
CA ILE A 35 -0.74 -10.08 -22.84
C ILE A 35 0.24 -8.90 -22.86
N VAL A 36 1.50 -9.18 -22.55
CA VAL A 36 2.63 -8.24 -22.67
C VAL A 36 3.76 -8.99 -23.34
N GLN A 37 4.30 -8.45 -24.43
CA GLN A 37 5.38 -9.08 -25.21
C GLN A 37 5.07 -10.56 -25.56
N GLY A 38 3.84 -10.83 -26.01
CA GLY A 38 3.37 -12.16 -26.37
C GLY A 38 3.12 -13.13 -25.20
N ARG A 39 3.32 -12.70 -23.95
CA ARG A 39 3.18 -13.54 -22.75
C ARG A 39 2.01 -13.10 -21.87
N LYS A 40 1.28 -14.06 -21.31
CA LYS A 40 0.23 -13.81 -20.33
C LYS A 40 0.85 -13.41 -18.98
N ARG A 41 0.56 -12.20 -18.52
CA ARG A 41 0.99 -11.66 -17.22
C ARG A 41 -0.23 -11.45 -16.34
N LYS A 42 -0.29 -12.15 -15.20
CA LYS A 42 -1.39 -12.03 -14.23
C LYS A 42 -1.27 -10.71 -13.47
N PHE A 43 -2.40 -10.16 -13.04
CA PHE A 43 -2.43 -8.98 -12.20
C PHE A 43 -2.40 -9.35 -10.70
N PHE A 44 -1.93 -8.41 -9.90
CA PHE A 44 -2.50 -8.13 -8.60
C PHE A 44 -3.25 -6.80 -8.67
N HIS A 45 -4.26 -6.64 -7.82
CA HIS A 45 -4.76 -5.33 -7.45
C HIS A 45 -3.97 -4.84 -6.22
N ASN A 46 -3.47 -3.60 -6.29
CA ASN A 46 -2.83 -2.93 -5.18
C ASN A 46 -3.72 -1.78 -4.69
N PRO A 47 -4.62 -2.01 -3.72
CA PRO A 47 -5.43 -0.96 -3.12
C PRO A 47 -4.61 0.02 -2.27
N ALA A 48 -3.37 -0.33 -1.88
CA ALA A 48 -2.52 0.49 -1.02
C ALA A 48 -2.20 1.86 -1.64
N TRP A 49 -2.25 2.01 -2.97
CA TRP A 49 -2.10 3.30 -3.66
C TRP A 49 -2.95 4.43 -3.07
N LYS A 50 -4.13 4.14 -2.49
CA LYS A 50 -4.98 5.17 -1.86
C LYS A 50 -4.35 5.80 -0.61
N LEU A 51 -3.41 5.13 0.03
CA LEU A 51 -2.75 5.54 1.28
C LEU A 51 -1.60 6.52 1.05
N LEU A 52 -1.24 6.81 -0.21
CA LEU A 52 -0.29 7.87 -0.57
C LEU A 52 -0.93 9.28 -0.58
N ALA A 53 -2.26 9.37 -0.51
CA ALA A 53 -2.91 10.65 -0.33
C ALA A 53 -2.77 11.11 1.13
N GLU A 54 -2.51 12.40 1.34
CA GLU A 54 -2.44 12.99 2.67
C GLU A 54 -3.75 12.80 3.44
N GLN A 55 -3.64 12.26 4.64
CA GLN A 55 -4.75 12.10 5.58
C GLN A 55 -4.91 13.36 6.44
N PRO A 56 -6.06 13.57 7.11
CA PRO A 56 -6.30 14.76 7.94
C PRO A 56 -5.26 15.03 9.03
N ASN A 57 -4.49 14.02 9.44
CA ASN A 57 -3.40 14.14 10.41
C ASN A 57 -2.01 14.31 9.77
N GLY A 58 -1.93 14.59 8.46
CA GLY A 58 -0.69 14.81 7.72
C GLY A 58 0.06 13.55 7.27
N VAL A 59 -0.43 12.36 7.63
CA VAL A 59 0.21 11.09 7.24
C VAL A 59 -0.11 10.78 5.78
N ALA A 60 0.92 10.53 4.96
CA ALA A 60 0.80 10.22 3.53
C ALA A 60 1.58 8.96 3.11
N GLY A 61 1.78 8.02 4.03
CA GLY A 61 2.52 6.77 3.79
C GLY A 61 2.65 5.94 5.06
N SER A 62 3.28 4.77 4.94
CA SER A 62 3.60 3.92 6.10
C SER A 62 4.99 4.22 6.66
N TYR A 63 5.89 4.81 5.90
CA TYR A 63 7.27 5.09 6.33
C TYR A 63 7.66 6.51 5.96
N PHE A 64 8.39 7.19 6.85
CA PHE A 64 8.90 8.53 6.60
C PHE A 64 10.43 8.54 6.54
N HIS A 65 10.98 9.12 5.47
CA HIS A 65 12.41 9.29 5.27
C HIS A 65 12.79 10.77 5.09
N HIS A 66 13.75 11.23 5.90
CA HIS A 66 14.38 12.52 5.70
C HIS A 66 15.52 12.40 4.67
N GLY A 67 15.17 12.46 3.39
CA GLY A 67 16.14 12.55 2.30
C GLY A 67 16.43 14.00 1.89
N SER A 68 17.64 14.24 1.37
CA SER A 68 18.05 15.53 0.79
C SER A 68 18.22 15.46 -0.73
N GLY A 69 17.73 14.39 -1.36
CA GLY A 69 17.84 14.18 -2.80
C GLY A 69 16.84 15.03 -3.59
N PRO A 70 17.10 15.28 -4.89
CA PRO A 70 16.20 16.07 -5.74
C PRO A 70 14.85 15.39 -6.01
N ASN A 71 14.76 14.07 -5.81
CA ASN A 71 13.54 13.28 -6.02
C ASN A 71 13.21 12.53 -4.73
N GLU A 72 12.80 13.26 -3.69
CA GLU A 72 12.41 12.71 -2.40
C GLU A 72 10.89 12.83 -2.21
N ALA A 73 10.23 11.71 -1.91
CA ALA A 73 8.80 11.68 -1.64
C ALA A 73 8.50 11.98 -0.17
N PHE A 74 9.51 11.84 0.71
CA PHE A 74 9.48 11.91 2.17
C PHE A 74 8.61 10.83 2.80
N TRP A 75 7.34 10.74 2.40
CA TRP A 75 6.48 9.62 2.70
C TRP A 75 6.61 8.52 1.65
N HIS A 76 6.76 7.31 2.14
CA HIS A 76 6.77 6.10 1.34
C HIS A 76 5.70 5.14 1.82
N LEU A 77 5.21 4.32 0.89
CA LEU A 77 4.26 3.25 1.20
C LEU A 77 4.88 1.89 0.89
N PHE A 78 5.77 1.46 1.78
CA PHE A 78 6.46 0.18 1.65
C PHE A 78 5.59 -0.98 2.15
N ASP A 79 4.83 -0.74 3.22
CA ASP A 79 3.83 -1.69 3.73
C ASP A 79 2.61 -1.69 2.81
N GLN A 80 2.39 -2.82 2.15
CA GLN A 80 1.37 -2.92 1.12
C GLN A 80 0.56 -4.21 1.26
N VAL A 81 -0.69 -4.16 0.80
CA VAL A 81 -1.53 -5.34 0.60
C VAL A 81 -1.82 -5.50 -0.90
N LEU A 82 -1.45 -6.66 -1.45
CA LEU A 82 -1.71 -7.02 -2.83
C LEU A 82 -2.74 -8.14 -2.90
N VAL A 83 -3.80 -7.89 -3.63
CA VAL A 83 -5.00 -8.72 -3.71
C VAL A 83 -5.03 -9.44 -5.05
N ARG A 84 -5.14 -10.77 -5.03
CA ARG A 84 -5.37 -11.52 -6.28
C ARG A 84 -6.76 -11.18 -6.83
N PRO A 85 -6.95 -11.16 -8.16
CA PRO A 85 -8.25 -10.91 -8.78
C PRO A 85 -9.39 -11.77 -8.20
N ALA A 86 -9.12 -13.03 -7.83
CA ALA A 86 -10.11 -13.93 -7.23
C ALA A 86 -10.62 -13.51 -5.83
N LEU A 87 -9.93 -12.59 -5.15
CA LEU A 87 -10.30 -12.06 -3.83
C LEU A 87 -10.76 -10.60 -3.91
N ILE A 88 -10.80 -9.99 -5.10
CA ILE A 88 -11.00 -8.55 -5.26
C ILE A 88 -12.36 -8.11 -4.71
N ASP A 89 -13.40 -8.93 -4.92
CA ASP A 89 -14.76 -8.67 -4.44
C ASP A 89 -14.97 -8.95 -2.96
N ARG A 90 -13.99 -9.60 -2.33
CA ARG A 90 -13.96 -9.85 -0.89
C ARG A 90 -13.14 -8.82 -0.12
N PHE A 91 -12.33 -8.03 -0.81
CA PHE A 91 -11.51 -6.99 -0.18
C PHE A 91 -12.36 -5.76 0.13
N ASP A 92 -12.39 -5.38 1.41
CA ASP A 92 -13.08 -4.17 1.87
C ASP A 92 -12.15 -2.96 1.74
N GLY A 93 -12.36 -2.14 0.71
CA GLY A 93 -11.54 -0.97 0.43
C GLY A 93 -11.60 0.12 1.50
N GLU A 94 -12.66 0.16 2.29
CA GLU A 94 -12.85 1.16 3.36
C GLU A 94 -12.16 0.75 4.65
N SER A 95 -11.97 -0.56 4.86
CA SER A 95 -11.17 -1.07 5.98
C SER A 95 -9.67 -0.79 5.85
N LEU A 96 -9.19 -0.51 4.63
CA LEU A 96 -7.79 -0.24 4.35
C LEU A 96 -7.39 1.16 4.81
N ARG A 97 -6.57 1.23 5.86
CA ARG A 97 -6.08 2.49 6.44
C ARG A 97 -4.72 2.31 7.11
N ILE A 98 -4.01 3.41 7.26
CA ILE A 98 -2.83 3.51 8.12
C ILE A 98 -3.30 3.73 9.56
N VAL A 99 -2.73 2.98 10.49
CA VAL A 99 -3.04 3.09 11.92
C VAL A 99 -2.10 4.11 12.53
N THR A 100 -2.68 5.18 13.08
CA THR A 100 -1.94 6.28 13.73
C THR A 100 -2.09 6.29 15.23
N GLY A 101 -2.85 5.35 15.80
CA GLY A 101 -3.02 5.18 17.23
C GLY A 101 -3.98 4.03 17.57
N PHE A 102 -4.00 3.65 18.84
CA PHE A 102 -4.92 2.66 19.40
C PHE A 102 -5.26 3.03 20.85
N GLY A 103 -6.55 3.03 21.19
CA GLY A 103 -7.01 3.52 22.50
C GLY A 103 -6.55 4.96 22.75
N ALA A 104 -5.83 5.19 23.85
CA ALA A 104 -5.23 6.49 24.17
C ALA A 104 -3.78 6.66 23.66
N THR A 105 -3.22 5.63 23.01
CA THR A 105 -1.84 5.63 22.52
C THR A 105 -1.77 6.15 21.09
N SER A 106 -0.97 7.19 20.86
CA SER A 106 -0.60 7.65 19.51
C SER A 106 0.61 6.86 19.00
N LEU A 107 0.60 6.51 17.71
CA LEU A 107 1.77 5.98 16.98
C LEU A 107 2.48 7.07 16.17
N VAL A 108 1.98 8.30 16.26
CA VAL A 108 2.51 9.48 15.56
C VAL A 108 2.98 10.48 16.61
N ALA A 109 4.21 10.96 16.44
CA ALA A 109 4.82 11.97 17.30
C ALA A 109 4.20 13.36 17.05
N ASN A 110 4.55 14.34 17.89
CA ASN A 110 4.01 15.71 17.82
C ASN A 110 4.23 16.43 16.47
N GLU A 111 5.13 15.91 15.63
CA GLU A 111 5.50 16.47 14.31
C GLU A 111 4.75 15.80 13.15
N GLY A 112 3.80 14.89 13.42
CA GLY A 112 3.08 14.15 12.37
C GLY A 112 3.86 12.98 11.79
N LEU A 113 5.00 12.63 12.37
CA LEU A 113 5.89 11.55 11.93
C LEU A 113 5.68 10.25 12.73
N PRO A 114 6.06 9.07 12.20
CA PRO A 114 6.02 7.82 12.97
C PRO A 114 6.82 7.95 14.27
N ASP A 115 6.21 7.57 15.39
CA ASP A 115 6.89 7.57 16.67
C ASP A 115 7.82 6.33 16.78
N ARG A 116 9.12 6.61 16.65
CA ARG A 116 10.20 5.61 16.68
C ARG A 116 10.34 4.86 17.99
N GLN A 117 9.65 5.28 19.06
CA GLN A 117 9.52 4.46 20.26
C GLN A 117 8.80 3.14 19.95
N PHE A 118 7.87 3.15 18.99
CA PHE A 118 7.14 1.96 18.57
C PHE A 118 7.74 1.34 17.31
N SER A 119 7.96 2.15 16.28
CA SER A 119 8.43 1.72 14.95
C SER A 119 8.72 2.94 14.08
N ASP A 120 9.64 2.82 13.12
CA ASP A 120 9.81 3.79 12.03
C ASP A 120 8.77 3.62 10.92
N HIS A 121 7.99 2.54 10.96
CA HIS A 121 6.83 2.28 10.12
C HIS A 121 5.51 2.39 10.89
N LEU A 122 4.49 2.98 10.27
CA LEU A 122 3.09 2.95 10.71
C LEU A 122 2.39 1.68 10.18
N PRO A 123 1.67 0.93 11.03
CA PRO A 123 0.95 -0.26 10.59
C PRO A 123 -0.16 0.07 9.59
N ILE A 124 -0.46 -0.86 8.69
CA ILE A 124 -1.69 -0.83 7.88
C ILE A 124 -2.67 -1.91 8.36
N THR A 125 -3.96 -1.59 8.35
CA THR A 125 -5.04 -2.57 8.60
C THR A 125 -5.89 -2.74 7.36
N PHE A 126 -6.47 -3.92 7.18
CA PHE A 126 -7.42 -4.21 6.11
C PHE A 126 -8.26 -5.45 6.49
N GLU A 127 -9.37 -5.63 5.78
CA GLU A 127 -10.25 -6.78 5.93
C GLU A 127 -10.49 -7.48 4.60
N ILE A 128 -10.59 -8.81 4.69
CA ILE A 128 -11.07 -9.68 3.61
C ILE A 128 -12.29 -10.42 4.16
N ARG A 129 -13.45 -10.16 3.56
CA ARG A 129 -14.72 -10.77 3.98
C ARG A 129 -14.66 -12.29 3.76
N ASN A 130 -15.16 -13.06 4.71
CA ASN A 130 -15.41 -14.49 4.52
C ASN A 130 -16.68 -14.69 3.67
N THR A 131 -16.74 -15.79 2.94
CA THR A 131 -18.02 -16.29 2.41
C THR A 131 -18.86 -16.77 3.58
N VAL A 132 -20.10 -16.28 3.65
CA VAL A 132 -21.16 -16.89 4.46
C VAL A 132 -21.58 -18.20 3.81
#